data_AF-A0A5T2VU26-F1
#
_entry.id   AF-A0A5T2VU26-F1
#
_cell.length_a   1.000
_cell.length_b   1.000
_cell.length_c   1.000
_cell.angle_alpha   90.00
_cell.angle_beta   90.00
_cell.angle_gamma   90.00
#
_symmetry.space_group_name_H-M   'P 1'
#
loop_
_entity.id
_entity.type
_entity.pdbx_description
1 polymer ?
#
loop_
_entity_poly.entity_id
_entity_poly.type
_entity_poly.pdbx_seq_one_letter_code
_entity_poly.pdbx_strand_id
1 'polypeptide(L)'
;LWSGILRNWKDKGITSAELSVLPRSHNHPDDNTDLLIAIAGEVHWTLEEVEQYFVDYDLVGSDDGHPYYYLATFSDETPDELKRIAGLNSSNQLHMGLNIVPDEDQGEFE
;
A
#
# COMPACT_ATOMS: atom_id res chain seq x y z
N LEU A 1 -1.82 -21.82 -6.17
CA LEU A 1 -1.62 -22.97 -5.24
C LEU A 1 -0.57 -22.51 -4.24
N TRP A 2 -0.85 -22.49 -2.94
CA TRP A 2 0.09 -21.98 -1.94
C TRP A 2 1.36 -22.85 -1.91
N SER A 3 2.54 -22.24 -2.09
CA SER A 3 3.83 -22.88 -1.85
C SER A 3 4.30 -22.54 -0.45
N GLY A 4 4.35 -23.53 0.46
CA GLY A 4 4.83 -23.34 1.83
C GLY A 4 4.06 -24.15 2.88
N ILE A 5 4.12 -23.72 4.14
CA ILE A 5 3.49 -24.40 5.29
C ILE A 5 1.97 -24.58 5.08
N LEU A 6 1.33 -23.66 4.36
CA LEU A 6 -0.09 -23.66 4.00
C LEU A 6 -0.41 -24.44 2.72
N ARG A 7 0.55 -25.16 2.12
CA ARG A 7 0.26 -26.07 1.00
C ARG A 7 -0.74 -27.14 1.46
N ASN A 8 -1.77 -27.37 0.66
CA ASN A 8 -2.87 -28.31 0.93
C ASN A 8 -3.63 -27.97 2.24
N TRP A 9 -3.77 -26.69 2.60
CA TRP A 9 -4.40 -26.27 3.85
C TRP A 9 -5.83 -26.84 4.06
N LYS A 10 -6.59 -27.03 2.98
CA LYS A 10 -7.93 -27.65 3.03
C LYS A 10 -7.88 -29.08 3.54
N ASP A 11 -6.91 -29.87 3.07
CA ASP A 11 -6.71 -31.26 3.51
C ASP A 11 -6.17 -31.33 4.94
N LYS A 12 -5.58 -30.24 5.43
CA LYS A 12 -5.10 -30.08 6.82
C LYS A 12 -6.20 -29.64 7.78
N GLY A 13 -7.44 -29.43 7.32
CA GLY A 13 -8.56 -29.00 8.16
C GLY A 13 -8.40 -27.58 8.71
N ILE A 14 -7.53 -26.76 8.12
CA ILE A 14 -7.36 -25.35 8.49
C ILE A 14 -8.60 -24.60 7.97
N THR A 15 -9.32 -23.89 8.83
CA THR A 15 -10.54 -23.13 8.45
C THR A 15 -10.29 -21.63 8.30
N SER A 16 -9.27 -21.11 8.97
CA SER A 16 -8.79 -19.73 8.89
C SER A 16 -7.29 -19.67 9.13
N ALA A 17 -6.64 -18.66 8.58
CA ALA A 17 -5.24 -18.35 8.85
C ALA A 17 -5.13 -16.83 8.99
N GLU A 18 -4.43 -16.38 10.04
CA GLU A 18 -4.09 -14.98 10.24
C GLU A 18 -2.64 -14.80 9.80
N LEU A 19 -2.38 -13.79 8.96
CA LEU A 19 -1.05 -13.45 8.48
C LEU A 19 -0.67 -12.11 9.06
N SER A 20 0.46 -12.04 9.76
CA SER A 20 1.10 -10.77 10.11
C SER A 20 2.24 -10.52 9.13
N VAL A 21 2.14 -9.43 8.39
CA VAL A 21 3.29 -8.83 7.73
C VAL A 21 4.11 -8.14 8.81
N LEU A 22 5.39 -8.47 8.89
CA LEU A 22 6.30 -7.78 9.79
C LEU A 22 6.96 -6.60 9.04
N PRO A 23 7.02 -5.40 9.62
CA PRO A 23 7.77 -4.28 9.05
C PRO A 23 9.23 -4.67 8.84
N ARG A 24 9.85 -4.14 7.77
CA ARG A 24 11.21 -4.51 7.38
C ARG A 24 12.25 -4.07 8.43
N SER A 25 11.97 -3.04 9.24
CA SER A 25 12.78 -2.69 10.41
C SER A 25 12.05 -1.73 11.35
N HIS A 26 11.96 -2.09 12.63
CA HIS A 26 11.19 -1.37 13.68
C HIS A 26 11.56 0.11 13.94
N ASN A 27 12.55 0.69 13.23
CA ASN A 27 13.07 2.06 13.42
C ASN A 27 13.81 2.60 12.18
N HIS A 28 13.43 2.24 10.94
CA HIS A 28 13.96 3.00 9.79
C HIS A 28 13.05 4.21 9.54
N PRO A 29 13.57 5.44 9.48
CA PRO A 29 12.77 6.62 9.15
C PRO A 29 12.15 6.58 7.74
N ASP A 30 12.44 5.53 6.96
CA ASP A 30 11.89 5.27 5.63
C ASP A 30 11.06 3.97 5.59
N ASP A 31 10.69 3.39 6.75
CA ASP A 31 9.86 2.19 6.78
C ASP A 31 8.39 2.53 6.49
N ASN A 32 8.08 2.60 5.20
CA ASN A 32 6.75 2.91 4.69
C ASN A 32 5.81 1.69 4.68
N THR A 33 6.08 0.63 5.46
CA THR A 33 5.29 -0.62 5.42
C THR A 33 3.81 -0.37 5.68
N ASP A 34 3.45 0.43 6.70
CA ASP A 34 2.05 0.69 7.02
C ASP A 34 1.33 1.49 5.92
N LEU A 35 2.03 2.44 5.28
CA LEU A 35 1.54 3.15 4.10
C LEU A 35 1.30 2.17 2.94
N LEU A 36 2.25 1.30 2.64
CA LEU A 36 2.13 0.32 1.56
C LEU A 36 1.00 -0.68 1.81
N ILE A 37 0.77 -1.07 3.07
CA ILE A 37 -0.37 -1.89 3.48
C ILE A 37 -1.69 -1.14 3.25
N ALA A 38 -1.75 0.15 3.63
CA ALA A 38 -2.94 0.97 3.41
C ALA A 38 -3.24 1.13 1.92
N ILE A 39 -2.22 1.42 1.10
CA ILE A 39 -2.33 1.51 -0.35
C ILE A 39 -2.81 0.17 -0.92
N ALA A 40 -2.21 -0.96 -0.52
CA ALA A 40 -2.60 -2.29 -0.97
C ALA A 40 -4.08 -2.60 -0.68
N GLY A 41 -4.58 -2.16 0.48
CA GLY A 41 -6.01 -2.23 0.83
C GLY A 41 -6.89 -1.44 -0.13
N GLU A 42 -6.48 -0.21 -0.48
CA GLU A 42 -7.22 0.71 -1.34
C GLU A 42 -7.20 0.28 -2.82
N VAL A 43 -6.05 -0.13 -3.34
CA VAL A 43 -5.91 -0.62 -4.73
C VAL A 43 -6.36 -2.07 -4.92
N HIS A 44 -6.69 -2.77 -3.83
CA HIS A 44 -7.01 -4.19 -3.81
C HIS A 44 -5.91 -5.08 -4.41
N TRP A 45 -4.65 -4.73 -4.14
CA TRP A 45 -3.47 -5.51 -4.54
C TRP A 45 -2.86 -6.20 -3.32
N THR A 46 -1.94 -7.12 -3.59
CA THR A 46 -1.07 -7.66 -2.55
C THR A 46 0.03 -6.66 -2.20
N LEU A 47 0.58 -6.77 -0.98
CA LEU A 47 1.69 -5.93 -0.57
C LEU A 47 2.91 -6.07 -1.49
N GLU A 48 3.20 -7.29 -1.97
CA GLU A 48 4.31 -7.54 -2.91
C GLU A 48 4.10 -6.80 -4.24
N GLU A 49 2.88 -6.77 -4.77
CA GLU A 49 2.56 -6.04 -6.00
C GLU A 49 2.70 -4.53 -5.80
N VAL A 50 2.24 -4.00 -4.65
CA VAL A 50 2.43 -2.57 -4.34
C VAL A 50 3.90 -2.26 -4.16
N GLU A 51 4.67 -3.03 -3.38
CA GLU A 51 6.12 -2.84 -3.21
C GLU A 51 6.87 -2.86 -4.55
N GLN A 52 6.41 -3.65 -5.52
CA GLN A 52 7.05 -3.77 -6.82
C GLN A 52 6.77 -2.58 -7.74
N TYR A 53 5.55 -2.04 -7.71
CA TYR A 53 5.10 -1.05 -8.70
C TYR A 53 4.89 0.35 -8.13
N PHE A 54 4.84 0.51 -6.81
CA PHE A 54 4.73 1.82 -6.17
C PHE A 54 5.99 2.65 -6.43
N VAL A 55 5.80 3.90 -6.84
CA VAL A 55 6.89 4.82 -7.16
C VAL A 55 6.98 5.90 -6.09
N ASP A 56 5.88 6.62 -5.88
CA ASP A 56 5.84 7.75 -4.97
C ASP A 56 4.40 8.09 -4.55
N TYR A 57 4.27 8.93 -3.53
CA TYR A 57 3.01 9.53 -3.13
C TYR A 57 3.19 11.00 -2.74
N ASP A 58 2.27 11.84 -3.20
CA ASP A 58 2.29 13.28 -2.93
C ASP A 58 1.05 13.72 -2.16
N LEU A 59 1.21 14.62 -1.20
CA LEU A 59 0.09 15.32 -0.57
C LEU A 59 -0.34 16.49 -1.45
N VAL A 60 -1.53 16.42 -2.03
CA VAL A 60 -2.12 17.51 -2.80
C VAL A 60 -2.98 18.35 -1.86
N GLY A 61 -2.62 19.62 -1.75
CA GLY A 61 -3.33 20.61 -0.96
C GLY A 61 -3.31 21.98 -1.62
N SER A 62 -3.93 22.95 -0.96
CA SER A 62 -3.86 24.35 -1.35
C SER A 62 -2.60 25.03 -0.82
N ASP A 63 -2.19 26.13 -1.45
CA ASP A 63 -1.01 26.93 -1.08
C ASP A 63 -1.10 27.48 0.36
N ASP A 64 -2.29 27.49 0.96
CA ASP A 64 -2.55 27.86 2.35
C ASP A 64 -2.33 26.72 3.35
N GLY A 65 -1.88 25.54 2.89
CA GLY A 65 -1.59 24.38 3.73
C GLY A 65 -2.80 23.51 4.05
N HIS A 66 -3.93 23.69 3.36
CA HIS A 66 -5.08 22.80 3.50
C HIS A 66 -4.95 21.57 2.60
N PRO A 67 -4.75 20.35 3.15
CA PRO A 67 -4.66 19.13 2.36
C PRO A 67 -6.03 18.73 1.81
N TYR A 68 -6.03 18.17 0.60
CA TYR A 68 -7.24 17.67 -0.07
C TYR A 68 -7.24 16.16 -0.24
N TYR A 69 -6.16 15.61 -0.76
CA TYR A 69 -6.00 14.18 -1.01
C TYR A 69 -4.52 13.81 -1.16
N TYR A 70 -4.21 12.53 -1.03
CA TYR A 70 -2.92 11.98 -1.44
C TYR A 70 -3.01 11.46 -2.87
N LEU A 71 -1.95 11.65 -3.65
CA LEU A 71 -1.84 11.16 -5.02
C LEU A 71 -0.75 10.08 -5.05
N ALA A 72 -1.14 8.81 -5.12
CA ALA A 72 -0.19 7.72 -5.31
C ALA A 72 0.13 7.55 -6.79
N THR A 73 1.41 7.40 -7.11
CA THR A 73 1.93 7.17 -8.45
C THR A 73 2.55 5.78 -8.55
N PHE A 74 2.18 5.04 -9.59
CA PHE A 74 2.67 3.70 -9.87
C PHE A 74 3.49 3.68 -11.17
N SER A 75 4.38 2.70 -11.29
CA SER A 75 5.28 2.52 -12.42
C SER A 75 4.51 2.31 -13.73
N ASP A 76 5.05 2.80 -14.85
CA ASP A 76 4.51 2.54 -16.18
C ASP A 76 4.52 1.06 -16.55
N GLU A 77 5.43 0.29 -15.93
CA GLU A 77 5.55 -1.16 -16.08
C GLU A 77 4.43 -1.94 -15.36
N THR A 78 3.52 -1.25 -14.67
CA THR A 78 2.37 -1.88 -14.03
C THR A 78 1.53 -2.62 -15.08
N PRO A 79 1.21 -3.91 -14.89
CA PRO A 79 0.32 -4.66 -15.76
C PRO A 79 -1.07 -4.04 -15.89
N ASP A 80 -1.66 -4.10 -17.09
CA ASP A 80 -3.01 -3.55 -17.35
C ASP A 80 -4.11 -4.17 -16.48
N GLU A 81 -3.94 -5.43 -16.08
CA GLU A 81 -4.87 -6.09 -15.16
C GLU A 81 -4.86 -5.43 -13.78
N LEU A 82 -3.67 -5.12 -13.25
CA LEU A 82 -3.51 -4.43 -11.99
C LEU A 82 -4.03 -2.99 -12.08
N LYS A 83 -3.70 -2.26 -13.16
CA LYS A 83 -4.25 -0.92 -13.43
C LYS A 83 -5.77 -0.91 -13.39
N ARG A 84 -6.41 -1.91 -14.00
CA ARG A 84 -7.87 -2.05 -14.03
C ARG A 84 -8.45 -2.37 -12.65
N ILE A 85 -7.81 -3.24 -11.87
CA ILE A 85 -8.25 -3.61 -10.51
C ILE A 85 -8.20 -2.39 -9.58
N ALA A 86 -7.09 -1.65 -9.63
CA ALA A 86 -6.86 -0.45 -8.83
C ALA A 86 -7.64 0.78 -9.29
N GLY A 87 -8.21 0.76 -10.50
CA GLY A 87 -8.89 1.92 -11.08
C GLY A 87 -7.93 3.08 -11.37
N LEU A 88 -6.67 2.78 -11.73
CA LEU A 88 -5.68 3.82 -12.01
C LEU A 88 -6.08 4.68 -13.21
N ASN A 89 -5.75 5.96 -13.15
CA ASN A 89 -5.95 6.88 -14.27
C ASN A 89 -4.95 6.63 -15.41
N SER A 90 -5.05 7.39 -16.50
CA SER A 90 -4.16 7.27 -17.67
C SER A 90 -2.68 7.54 -17.38
N SER A 91 -2.37 8.14 -16.23
CA SER A 91 -1.03 8.45 -15.74
C SER A 91 -0.55 7.46 -14.68
N ASN A 92 -1.25 6.32 -14.49
CA ASN A 92 -0.98 5.32 -13.46
C ASN A 92 -1.02 5.90 -12.04
N GLN A 93 -1.96 6.81 -11.78
CA GLN A 93 -2.14 7.43 -10.47
C GLN A 93 -3.49 7.07 -9.85
N LEU A 94 -3.51 7.07 -8.53
CA LEU A 94 -4.71 6.91 -7.72
C LEU A 94 -4.88 8.09 -6.76
N HIS A 95 -6.10 8.62 -6.68
CA HIS A 95 -6.47 9.61 -5.68
C HIS A 95 -6.91 8.90 -4.39
N MET A 96 -6.24 9.19 -3.30
CA MET A 96 -6.46 8.57 -1.99
C MET A 96 -6.98 9.60 -0.99
N GLY A 97 -7.93 9.19 -0.15
CA GLY A 97 -8.43 10.03 0.93
C GLY A 97 -7.37 10.32 1.98
N LEU A 98 -7.52 11.45 2.69
CA LEU A 98 -6.59 11.86 3.75
C LEU A 98 -6.56 10.91 4.96
N ASN A 99 -7.57 10.07 5.12
CA ASN A 99 -7.69 9.13 6.24
C ASN A 99 -6.94 7.80 6.01
N ILE A 100 -6.30 7.63 4.84
CA ILE A 100 -5.71 6.36 4.41
C ILE A 100 -4.26 6.24 4.87
N VAL A 101 -3.52 7.35 4.88
CA VAL A 101 -2.13 7.37 5.32
C VAL A 101 -2.11 7.45 6.84
N PRO A 102 -1.50 6.47 7.55
CA PRO A 102 -1.31 6.60 8.99
C PRO A 102 -0.47 7.84 9.26
N ASP A 103 -0.86 8.65 10.25
CA ASP A 103 -0.10 9.84 10.68
C ASP A 103 1.39 9.47 10.74
N GLU A 104 2.20 10.10 9.89
CA GLU A 104 3.63 10.16 10.15
C GLU A 104 3.73 10.87 11.50
N ASP A 105 4.11 10.12 12.54
CA ASP A 105 4.40 10.64 13.87
C ASP A 105 5.27 11.88 13.68
N GLN A 106 4.63 13.06 13.73
CA GLN A 106 5.31 14.33 13.58
C GLN A 106 6.17 14.45 14.83
N GLY A 107 7.41 13.97 14.71
CA GLY A 107 8.37 14.00 15.79
C GLY A 107 8.32 15.38 16.42
N GLU A 108 8.01 15.40 17.71
CA GLU A 108 8.02 16.61 18.51
C GLU A 108 9.39 17.28 18.32
N PHE A 109 9.42 18.41 17.62
CA PHE A 109 10.60 19.25 17.57
C PHE A 109 10.74 19.92 18.95
N GLU A 110 11.65 19.42 19.79
CA GLU A 110 12.16 20.12 20.99
C GLU A 110 13.02 21.35 20.62
#